data_AF-A0A7M7L0F9-F1
#
_entry.id   AF-A0A7M7L0F9-F1
#
_cell.length_a   1.000
_cell.length_b   1.000
_cell.length_c   1.000
_cell.angle_alpha   90.00
_cell.angle_beta   90.00
_cell.angle_gamma   90.00
#
_symmetry.space_group_name_H-M   'P 1'
#
loop_
_entity.id
_entity.type
_entity.pdbx_description
1 polymer ?
#
loop_
_entity_poly.entity_id
_entity_poly.type
_entity_poly.pdbx_seq_one_letter_code
_entity_poly.pdbx_strand_id
1 'polypeptide(L)'
;MVVLRTKFIGNNSAYKKKNALRYPFTMYEQKNVVYTKKNSHIYDNKNFNPDDINTVYKHPDVTYICEYIKDKFYFATLCNGRKEVKSTSHIHFFTIDDELVYNNFYHDFGPLNLACLYKYCHKVNKKLESPGNEHRQIVHYTSSREHKRANAAYLVASFAVLYLNKSPREAYNTLFMGGEIPIKPFRDASMGSAIYSIHLLDCLNALKKAASFGFFNFNDFDVVEYEKYEDMRNGALNWMVPQKFLAFVGPSTEPGTPYHPPECYIDYFLQNEVTAVVRLNKKAYNASRFTEVGITHYDMFMPDGTVPPKRILNEFLNLSENTSGPIAVHCKAGLGRTGSLIAAFLIKHYKMTAREAIAWIRICRPGSVIGHQQSWLENIEKILMNAGQQYKLKYYGDGDIILHHKYGIYSLASKAEKKISPYTSEGENTGGN
;
A
#
# COMPACT_ATOMS: atom_id res chain seq x y z
N MET A 1 29.19 -23.44 -10.31
CA MET A 1 28.16 -24.37 -10.82
C MET A 1 27.03 -23.53 -11.41
N VAL A 2 26.89 -23.59 -12.75
CA VAL A 2 25.90 -22.97 -13.67
C VAL A 2 25.52 -21.49 -13.47
N VAL A 3 26.14 -20.64 -14.28
CA VAL A 3 25.79 -19.25 -14.55
C VAL A 3 24.68 -19.22 -15.63
N LEU A 4 23.51 -18.64 -15.33
CA LEU A 4 22.50 -18.32 -16.34
C LEU A 4 22.48 -16.81 -16.61
N ARG A 5 23.09 -16.42 -17.74
CA ARG A 5 22.98 -15.10 -18.37
C ARG A 5 21.68 -15.03 -19.17
N THR A 6 20.76 -14.14 -18.83
CA THR A 6 19.65 -13.76 -19.71
C THR A 6 20.05 -12.58 -20.59
N LYS A 7 20.16 -12.83 -21.90
CA LYS A 7 20.38 -11.82 -22.95
C LYS A 7 19.11 -11.00 -23.15
N PHE A 8 19.21 -9.68 -23.00
CA PHE A 8 18.25 -8.74 -23.59
C PHE A 8 18.55 -8.62 -25.08
N ILE A 9 17.60 -9.02 -25.93
CA ILE A 9 17.61 -8.68 -27.37
C ILE A 9 16.78 -7.41 -27.52
N GLY A 10 17.46 -6.32 -27.85
CA GLY A 10 16.84 -5.08 -28.28
C GLY A 10 16.27 -5.23 -29.69
N ASN A 11 15.13 -4.60 -29.93
CA ASN A 11 14.71 -4.29 -31.29
C ASN A 11 14.40 -2.80 -31.38
N ASN A 12 15.28 -2.10 -32.11
CA ASN A 12 15.05 -0.77 -32.64
C ASN A 12 14.05 -0.87 -33.79
N SER A 13 13.04 -0.01 -33.78
CA SER A 13 12.43 0.47 -35.00
C SER A 13 11.96 1.91 -34.76
N ALA A 14 12.70 2.83 -35.38
CA ALA A 14 12.33 4.22 -35.52
C ALA A 14 11.23 4.36 -36.59
N TYR A 15 10.35 5.35 -36.40
CA TYR A 15 9.88 6.33 -37.40
C TYR A 15 8.42 6.75 -37.20
N LYS A 16 8.29 8.05 -36.85
CA LYS A 16 7.44 9.09 -37.45
C LYS A 16 6.48 9.79 -36.47
N LYS A 17 6.86 11.04 -36.17
CA LYS A 17 5.97 12.16 -35.83
C LYS A 17 4.76 12.19 -36.78
N LYS A 18 3.56 12.40 -36.23
CA LYS A 18 2.64 13.46 -36.68
C LYS A 18 1.46 13.65 -35.72
N ASN A 19 1.22 14.94 -35.46
CA ASN A 19 -0.04 15.61 -35.19
C ASN A 19 -0.74 15.43 -33.83
N ALA A 20 -0.60 16.50 -33.04
CA ALA A 20 -1.56 16.94 -32.07
C ALA A 20 -2.97 17.01 -32.66
N LEU A 21 -3.93 16.38 -31.98
CA LEU A 21 -5.34 16.70 -32.09
C LEU A 21 -5.92 16.79 -30.68
N ARG A 22 -6.21 18.04 -30.29
CA ARG A 22 -7.17 18.38 -29.24
C ARG A 22 -8.50 17.74 -29.61
N TYR A 23 -9.17 17.07 -28.67
CA TYR A 23 -10.61 16.89 -28.75
C TYR A 23 -11.28 17.10 -27.38
N PRO A 24 -12.51 17.65 -27.39
CA PRO A 24 -13.08 18.41 -26.30
C PRO A 24 -13.90 17.54 -25.34
N PHE A 25 -14.06 18.07 -24.12
CA PHE A 25 -15.16 17.73 -23.23
C PHE A 25 -16.49 18.09 -23.93
N THR A 26 -17.34 17.10 -24.17
CA THR A 26 -18.77 17.33 -24.41
C THR A 26 -19.57 16.58 -23.35
N MET A 27 -20.41 17.35 -22.65
CA MET A 27 -21.48 16.84 -21.79
C MET A 27 -22.40 15.95 -22.64
N TYR A 28 -22.70 14.74 -22.14
CA TYR A 28 -23.77 13.93 -22.71
C TYR A 28 -25.03 14.08 -21.86
N GLU A 29 -26.08 14.55 -22.51
CA GLU A 29 -27.46 14.61 -22.04
C GLU A 29 -27.97 13.21 -21.62
N GLN A 30 -28.69 13.18 -20.50
CA GLN A 30 -29.51 12.05 -20.08
C GLN A 30 -30.60 11.77 -21.11
N LYS A 31 -30.40 10.76 -21.97
CA LYS A 31 -31.51 10.12 -22.68
C LYS A 31 -32.05 8.99 -21.81
N ASN A 32 -33.31 9.14 -21.40
CA ASN A 32 -34.12 8.12 -20.76
C ASN A 32 -34.17 6.86 -21.61
N VAL A 33 -33.39 5.84 -21.22
CA VAL A 33 -33.52 4.50 -21.77
C VAL A 33 -34.53 3.75 -20.90
N VAL A 34 -35.68 3.47 -21.49
CA VAL A 34 -36.69 2.56 -20.94
C VAL A 34 -36.05 1.16 -20.86
N TYR A 35 -35.76 0.70 -19.65
CA TYR A 35 -35.32 -0.67 -19.42
C TYR A 35 -36.48 -1.62 -19.70
N THR A 36 -36.41 -2.36 -20.81
CA THR A 36 -37.20 -3.57 -20.98
C THR A 36 -36.72 -4.59 -19.97
N LYS A 37 -37.62 -5.02 -19.07
CA LYS A 37 -37.44 -6.13 -18.12
C LYS A 37 -36.96 -7.37 -18.90
N LYS A 38 -35.66 -7.63 -18.90
CA LYS A 38 -35.12 -8.95 -19.25
C LYS A 38 -35.28 -9.86 -18.05
N ASN A 39 -35.99 -10.96 -18.28
CA ASN A 39 -36.33 -12.04 -17.36
C ASN A 39 -35.28 -12.28 -16.28
N SER A 40 -35.63 -11.95 -15.04
CA SER A 40 -35.05 -12.57 -13.87
C SER A 40 -35.47 -14.05 -13.87
N HIS A 41 -34.60 -14.94 -14.35
CA HIS A 41 -34.73 -16.34 -13.99
C HIS A 41 -34.46 -16.46 -12.49
N ILE A 42 -35.55 -16.42 -11.71
CA ILE A 42 -35.57 -16.96 -10.35
C ILE A 42 -35.35 -18.45 -10.55
N TYR A 43 -34.10 -18.90 -10.38
CA TYR A 43 -33.80 -20.32 -10.36
C TYR A 43 -34.44 -20.91 -9.10
N ASP A 44 -35.37 -21.83 -9.31
CA ASP A 44 -36.07 -22.57 -8.28
C ASP A 44 -35.06 -23.39 -7.46
N ASN A 45 -35.01 -23.14 -6.16
CA ASN A 45 -33.95 -23.61 -5.26
C ASN A 45 -34.21 -25.03 -4.73
N LYS A 46 -34.78 -25.91 -5.56
CA LYS A 46 -35.13 -27.29 -5.17
C LYS A 46 -34.58 -28.27 -6.20
N ASN A 47 -33.61 -29.08 -5.76
CA ASN A 47 -32.92 -30.18 -6.47
C ASN A 47 -31.72 -29.78 -7.36
N PHE A 48 -30.68 -29.17 -6.78
CA PHE A 48 -29.33 -29.22 -7.37
C PHE A 48 -28.55 -30.37 -6.75
N ASN A 49 -28.06 -31.30 -7.57
CA ASN A 49 -27.08 -32.29 -7.15
C ASN A 49 -25.69 -31.60 -7.08
N PRO A 50 -25.04 -31.51 -5.92
CA PRO A 50 -23.71 -30.90 -5.79
C PRO A 50 -22.65 -31.53 -6.70
N ASP A 51 -22.82 -32.80 -7.07
CA ASP A 51 -21.89 -33.53 -7.93
C ASP A 51 -21.92 -33.09 -9.41
N ASP A 52 -22.99 -32.41 -9.85
CA ASP A 52 -23.09 -31.88 -11.22
C ASP A 52 -22.34 -30.53 -11.39
N ILE A 53 -21.94 -29.90 -10.28
CA ILE A 53 -21.25 -28.60 -10.27
C ILE A 53 -19.73 -28.83 -10.33
N ASN A 54 -19.26 -29.08 -11.55
CA ASN A 54 -17.84 -29.28 -11.84
C ASN A 54 -17.05 -27.99 -12.14
N THR A 55 -17.73 -26.85 -12.29
CA THR A 55 -17.10 -25.57 -12.57
C THR A 55 -17.83 -24.42 -11.87
N VAL A 56 -17.07 -23.42 -11.41
CA VAL A 56 -17.58 -22.23 -10.73
C VAL A 56 -18.60 -21.46 -11.58
N TYR A 57 -18.48 -21.50 -12.90
CA TYR A 57 -19.42 -20.84 -13.82
C TYR A 57 -20.84 -21.41 -13.78
N LYS A 58 -21.02 -22.64 -13.28
CA LYS A 58 -22.32 -23.28 -13.09
C LYS A 58 -22.85 -23.16 -11.66
N HIS A 59 -22.08 -22.56 -10.76
CA HIS A 59 -22.43 -22.52 -9.34
C HIS A 59 -23.50 -21.45 -9.07
N PRO A 60 -24.69 -21.79 -8.55
CA PRO A 60 -25.85 -20.87 -8.48
C PRO A 60 -25.67 -19.71 -7.48
N ASP A 61 -24.80 -19.89 -6.48
CA ASP A 61 -24.61 -18.92 -5.40
C ASP A 61 -23.60 -17.80 -5.68
N VAL A 62 -22.91 -17.87 -6.82
CA VAL A 62 -21.88 -16.90 -7.18
C VAL A 62 -22.14 -16.30 -8.55
N THR A 63 -21.70 -15.06 -8.70
CA THR A 63 -21.84 -14.25 -9.91
C THR A 63 -20.58 -13.38 -10.07
N TYR A 64 -20.45 -12.71 -11.22
CA TYR A 64 -19.31 -11.86 -11.56
C TYR A 64 -17.97 -12.58 -11.39
N ILE A 65 -17.88 -13.76 -11.99
CA ILE A 65 -16.75 -14.68 -11.89
C ILE A 65 -15.62 -14.20 -12.80
N CYS A 66 -14.44 -14.03 -12.23
CA CYS A 66 -13.24 -13.54 -12.90
C CYS A 66 -12.13 -14.58 -12.78
N GLU A 67 -11.49 -14.94 -13.89
CA GLU A 67 -10.44 -15.95 -13.94
C GLU A 67 -9.05 -15.30 -13.92
N TYR A 68 -8.26 -15.58 -12.89
CA TYR A 68 -6.89 -15.07 -12.74
C TYR A 68 -5.83 -16.07 -13.18
N ILE A 69 -6.06 -17.36 -12.91
CA ILE A 69 -5.28 -18.49 -13.44
C ILE A 69 -6.25 -19.43 -14.11
N LYS A 70 -6.00 -19.71 -15.39
CA LYS A 70 -6.84 -20.57 -16.22
C LYS A 70 -7.14 -21.89 -15.53
N ASP A 71 -8.43 -22.25 -15.47
CA ASP A 71 -8.95 -23.50 -14.89
C ASP A 71 -8.59 -23.73 -13.42
N LYS A 72 -8.05 -22.70 -12.71
CA LYS A 72 -7.44 -22.91 -11.39
C LYS A 72 -7.79 -21.87 -10.34
N PHE A 73 -7.71 -20.58 -10.63
CA PHE A 73 -7.89 -19.53 -9.61
C PHE A 73 -8.84 -18.45 -10.07
N TYR A 74 -9.88 -18.24 -9.28
CA TYR A 74 -11.00 -17.37 -9.60
C TYR A 74 -11.30 -16.39 -8.46
N PHE A 75 -11.87 -15.26 -8.85
CA PHE A 75 -12.53 -14.32 -7.95
C PHE A 75 -14.02 -14.27 -8.29
N ALA A 76 -14.88 -14.28 -7.28
CA ALA A 76 -16.33 -14.24 -7.49
C ALA A 76 -17.04 -13.40 -6.44
N THR A 77 -18.25 -12.95 -6.75
CA THR A 77 -19.14 -12.24 -5.81
C THR A 77 -20.32 -13.13 -5.46
N LEU A 78 -20.73 -13.21 -4.20
CA LEU A 78 -21.95 -13.92 -3.81
C LEU A 78 -23.19 -13.27 -4.41
N CYS A 79 -24.14 -14.10 -4.84
CA CYS A 79 -25.48 -13.66 -5.20
C CYS A 79 -26.17 -12.95 -4.02
N ASN A 80 -27.01 -11.96 -4.32
CA ASN A 80 -27.71 -11.18 -3.30
C ASN A 80 -28.54 -12.10 -2.37
N GLY A 81 -28.45 -11.85 -1.06
CA GLY A 81 -29.13 -12.64 -0.03
C GLY A 81 -28.37 -13.89 0.43
N ARG A 82 -27.28 -14.29 -0.22
CA ARG A 82 -26.41 -15.39 0.25
C ARG A 82 -25.37 -14.85 1.24
N LYS A 83 -25.14 -15.60 2.32
CA LYS A 83 -24.12 -15.30 3.35
C LYS A 83 -22.84 -16.09 3.15
N GLU A 84 -22.96 -17.30 2.64
CA GLU A 84 -21.87 -18.24 2.46
C GLU A 84 -22.10 -19.10 1.21
N VAL A 85 -21.03 -19.75 0.74
CA VAL A 85 -21.07 -20.74 -0.33
C VAL A 85 -20.28 -21.96 0.10
N LYS A 86 -20.84 -23.15 -0.14
CA LYS A 86 -20.21 -24.41 0.24
C LYS A 86 -19.27 -24.89 -0.84
N SER A 87 -18.16 -25.48 -0.41
CA SER A 87 -17.22 -26.15 -1.32
C SER A 87 -17.78 -27.48 -1.83
N THR A 88 -17.37 -27.87 -3.03
CA THR A 88 -17.68 -29.17 -3.64
C THR A 88 -16.40 -30.00 -3.81
N SER A 89 -16.53 -31.23 -4.33
CA SER A 89 -15.42 -32.08 -4.75
C SER A 89 -14.51 -31.40 -5.79
N HIS A 90 -15.08 -30.55 -6.66
CA HIS A 90 -14.37 -29.87 -7.74
C HIS A 90 -13.99 -28.42 -7.43
N ILE A 91 -14.62 -27.78 -6.44
CA ILE A 91 -14.46 -26.35 -6.16
C ILE A 91 -14.16 -26.10 -4.70
N HIS A 92 -13.05 -25.43 -4.42
CA HIS A 92 -12.65 -24.93 -3.11
C HIS A 92 -12.99 -23.44 -2.99
N PHE A 93 -14.02 -23.11 -2.22
CA PHE A 93 -14.35 -21.72 -1.89
C PHE A 93 -13.60 -21.24 -0.64
N PHE A 94 -13.23 -19.97 -0.64
CA PHE A 94 -12.78 -19.26 0.56
C PHE A 94 -13.08 -17.77 0.46
N THR A 95 -13.16 -17.11 1.61
CA THR A 95 -13.32 -15.65 1.70
C THR A 95 -12.34 -15.06 2.72
N ILE A 96 -12.23 -13.73 2.72
CA ILE A 96 -11.52 -12.93 3.72
C ILE A 96 -12.43 -11.90 4.39
N ASP A 97 -13.71 -11.87 4.02
CA ASP A 97 -14.68 -10.82 4.36
C ASP A 97 -14.79 -10.52 5.87
N ASP A 98 -14.58 -11.52 6.71
CA ASP A 98 -14.62 -11.42 8.18
C ASP A 98 -13.29 -11.86 8.83
N GLU A 99 -12.25 -12.09 8.02
CA GLU A 99 -10.91 -12.50 8.48
C GLU A 99 -9.89 -11.37 8.37
N LEU A 100 -9.85 -10.67 7.23
CA LEU A 100 -8.96 -9.53 6.98
C LEU A 100 -9.81 -8.26 6.97
N VAL A 101 -10.00 -7.71 8.17
CA VAL A 101 -10.93 -6.59 8.40
C VAL A 101 -10.16 -5.27 8.46
N TYR A 102 -10.64 -4.28 7.72
CA TYR A 102 -10.13 -2.91 7.80
C TYR A 102 -10.70 -2.22 9.04
N ASN A 103 -9.83 -1.71 9.91
CA ASN A 103 -10.21 -0.95 11.10
C ASN A 103 -10.35 0.54 10.71
N ASN A 104 -11.59 1.00 10.54
CA ASN A 104 -11.88 2.35 10.09
C ASN A 104 -11.69 3.42 11.18
N PHE A 105 -11.21 4.59 10.78
CA PHE A 105 -11.20 5.78 11.66
C PHE A 105 -12.54 6.51 11.62
N TYR A 106 -13.14 6.61 10.44
CA TYR A 106 -14.47 7.18 10.24
C TYR A 106 -15.24 6.38 9.18
N HIS A 107 -15.41 6.91 7.96
CA HIS A 107 -16.05 6.20 6.85
C HIS A 107 -15.06 5.63 5.83
N ASP A 108 -13.76 5.79 6.07
CA ASP A 108 -12.72 5.07 5.33
C ASP A 108 -12.89 3.56 5.53
N PHE A 109 -12.70 2.80 4.45
CA PHE A 109 -12.95 1.36 4.48
C PHE A 109 -11.80 0.55 3.87
N GLY A 110 -10.74 1.21 3.41
CA GLY A 110 -9.63 0.58 2.71
C GLY A 110 -8.65 1.58 2.07
N PRO A 111 -7.66 1.12 1.29
CA PRO A 111 -7.39 -0.31 1.04
C PRO A 111 -6.87 -1.02 2.30
N LEU A 112 -7.01 -2.35 2.34
CA LEU A 112 -6.37 -3.19 3.37
C LEU A 112 -4.85 -2.97 3.39
N ASN A 113 -4.27 -3.09 4.59
CA ASN A 113 -2.87 -2.78 4.83
C ASN A 113 -1.91 -3.89 4.35
N LEU A 114 -0.60 -3.64 4.50
CA LEU A 114 0.44 -4.54 4.01
C LEU A 114 0.44 -5.92 4.70
N ALA A 115 0.11 -5.99 6.00
CA ALA A 115 -0.03 -7.27 6.71
C ALA A 115 -1.21 -8.10 6.18
N CYS A 116 -2.35 -7.45 5.91
CA CYS A 116 -3.49 -8.11 5.28
C CYS A 116 -3.12 -8.65 3.89
N LEU A 117 -2.39 -7.87 3.09
CA LEU A 117 -1.92 -8.31 1.78
C LEU A 117 -0.94 -9.49 1.89
N TYR A 118 0.02 -9.43 2.82
CA TYR A 118 0.95 -10.53 3.11
C TYR A 118 0.20 -11.82 3.46
N LYS A 119 -0.73 -11.75 4.41
CA LYS A 119 -1.55 -12.89 4.86
C LYS A 119 -2.40 -13.44 3.71
N TYR A 120 -2.99 -12.57 2.89
CA TYR A 120 -3.75 -12.98 1.72
C TYR A 120 -2.88 -13.73 0.70
N CYS A 121 -1.71 -13.18 0.33
CA CYS A 121 -0.82 -13.82 -0.63
C CYS A 121 -0.36 -15.20 -0.13
N HIS A 122 0.03 -15.31 1.14
CA HIS A 122 0.40 -16.59 1.75
C HIS A 122 -0.77 -17.58 1.73
N LYS A 123 -1.98 -17.14 2.05
CA LYS A 123 -3.20 -17.96 2.02
C LYS A 123 -3.52 -18.48 0.62
N VAL A 124 -3.38 -17.64 -0.41
CA VAL A 124 -3.62 -18.04 -1.80
C VAL A 124 -2.58 -19.05 -2.26
N ASN A 125 -1.29 -18.78 -2.05
CA ASN A 125 -0.20 -19.71 -2.41
C ASN A 125 -0.39 -21.07 -1.72
N LYS A 126 -0.62 -21.08 -0.40
CA LYS A 126 -0.90 -22.31 0.35
C LYS A 126 -2.08 -23.10 -0.22
N LYS A 127 -3.13 -22.41 -0.69
CA LYS A 127 -4.29 -23.06 -1.30
C LYS A 127 -3.95 -23.65 -2.67
N LEU A 128 -3.19 -22.92 -3.50
CA LEU A 128 -2.77 -23.35 -4.83
C LEU A 128 -1.81 -24.54 -4.78
N GLU A 129 -0.92 -24.58 -3.80
CA GLU A 129 0.11 -25.62 -3.61
C GLU A 129 -0.40 -26.84 -2.83
N SER A 130 -1.56 -26.75 -2.17
CA SER A 130 -2.12 -27.84 -1.37
C SER A 130 -2.47 -29.06 -2.24
N PRO A 131 -1.95 -30.27 -1.96
CA PRO A 131 -2.28 -31.48 -2.73
C PRO A 131 -3.78 -31.79 -2.78
N GLY A 132 -4.51 -31.53 -1.69
CA GLY A 132 -5.96 -31.71 -1.65
C GLY A 132 -6.76 -30.78 -2.57
N ASN A 133 -6.10 -29.78 -3.17
CA ASN A 133 -6.68 -28.88 -4.15
C ASN A 133 -6.12 -29.09 -5.56
N GLU A 134 -5.29 -30.11 -5.81
CA GLU A 134 -4.62 -30.31 -7.10
C GLU A 134 -5.60 -30.26 -8.29
N HIS A 135 -6.71 -30.99 -8.19
CA HIS A 135 -7.76 -31.04 -9.22
C HIS A 135 -8.96 -30.12 -8.95
N ARG A 136 -8.85 -29.20 -7.98
CA ARG A 136 -9.95 -28.29 -7.62
C ARG A 136 -9.71 -26.90 -8.18
N GLN A 137 -10.80 -26.26 -8.60
CA GLN A 137 -10.84 -24.81 -8.82
C GLN A 137 -10.83 -24.10 -7.47
N ILE A 138 -9.98 -23.10 -7.32
CA ILE A 138 -9.87 -22.32 -6.09
C ILE A 138 -10.55 -20.98 -6.31
N VAL A 139 -11.57 -20.69 -5.52
CA VAL A 139 -12.41 -19.50 -5.71
C VAL A 139 -12.36 -18.62 -4.47
N HIS A 140 -11.74 -17.46 -4.60
CA HIS A 140 -11.87 -16.37 -3.66
C HIS A 140 -13.23 -15.70 -3.87
N TYR A 141 -14.15 -15.83 -2.93
CA TYR A 141 -15.43 -15.13 -3.00
C TYR A 141 -15.52 -14.00 -1.98
N THR A 142 -16.31 -12.98 -2.32
CA THR A 142 -16.68 -11.85 -1.45
C THR A 142 -18.20 -11.67 -1.45
N SER A 143 -18.74 -11.09 -0.39
CA SER A 143 -20.12 -10.61 -0.38
C SER A 143 -20.36 -9.47 -1.38
N SER A 144 -21.62 -9.19 -1.70
CA SER A 144 -22.00 -8.08 -2.59
C SER A 144 -21.88 -6.69 -1.96
N ARG A 145 -21.41 -6.59 -0.70
CA ARG A 145 -21.16 -5.32 -0.01
C ARG A 145 -20.00 -4.60 -0.69
N GLU A 146 -20.25 -3.38 -1.16
CA GLU A 146 -19.30 -2.56 -1.92
C GLU A 146 -17.92 -2.41 -1.27
N HIS A 147 -17.84 -2.21 0.06
CA HIS A 147 -16.57 -2.05 0.77
C HIS A 147 -15.77 -3.35 0.84
N LYS A 148 -16.45 -4.47 1.14
CA LYS A 148 -15.82 -5.79 1.19
C LYS A 148 -15.34 -6.19 -0.20
N ARG A 149 -16.18 -6.00 -1.22
CA ARG A 149 -15.83 -6.27 -2.61
C ARG A 149 -14.64 -5.45 -3.10
N ALA A 150 -14.55 -4.16 -2.75
CA ALA A 150 -13.41 -3.33 -3.13
C ALA A 150 -12.09 -3.80 -2.49
N ASN A 151 -12.10 -4.19 -1.21
CA ASN A 151 -10.92 -4.73 -0.55
C ASN A 151 -10.54 -6.13 -1.05
N ALA A 152 -11.52 -7.02 -1.27
CA ALA A 152 -11.28 -8.34 -1.82
C ALA A 152 -10.73 -8.26 -3.25
N ALA A 153 -11.25 -7.34 -4.08
CA ALA A 153 -10.74 -7.03 -5.40
C ALA A 153 -9.31 -6.45 -5.34
N TYR A 154 -9.02 -5.57 -4.37
CA TYR A 154 -7.67 -5.08 -4.11
C TYR A 154 -6.69 -6.21 -3.83
N LEU A 155 -7.04 -7.14 -2.94
CA LEU A 155 -6.17 -8.24 -2.57
C LEU A 155 -5.89 -9.19 -3.74
N VAL A 156 -6.93 -9.63 -4.47
CA VAL A 156 -6.75 -10.58 -5.59
C VAL A 156 -5.99 -9.95 -6.75
N ALA A 157 -6.28 -8.69 -7.10
CA ALA A 157 -5.55 -7.99 -8.15
C ALA A 157 -4.10 -7.72 -7.74
N SER A 158 -3.84 -7.39 -6.47
CA SER A 158 -2.49 -7.21 -5.93
C SER A 158 -1.69 -8.52 -5.97
N PHE A 159 -2.32 -9.65 -5.60
CA PHE A 159 -1.70 -10.97 -5.75
C PHE A 159 -1.31 -11.23 -7.20
N ALA A 160 -2.18 -10.91 -8.16
CA ALA A 160 -1.88 -11.10 -9.58
C ALA A 160 -0.71 -10.23 -10.07
N VAL A 161 -0.59 -9.01 -9.57
CA VAL A 161 0.54 -8.11 -9.87
C VAL A 161 1.86 -8.65 -9.31
N LEU A 162 1.83 -9.23 -8.11
CA LEU A 162 3.03 -9.69 -7.39
C LEU A 162 3.48 -11.09 -7.79
N TYR A 163 2.55 -12.04 -7.95
CA TYR A 163 2.85 -13.47 -8.11
C TYR A 163 2.52 -14.02 -9.49
N LEU A 164 1.65 -13.35 -10.27
CA LEU A 164 1.26 -13.80 -11.62
C LEU A 164 1.89 -12.95 -12.73
N ASN A 165 2.83 -12.07 -12.37
CA ASN A 165 3.52 -11.16 -13.29
C ASN A 165 2.58 -10.32 -14.19
N LYS A 166 1.36 -10.04 -13.75
CA LYS A 166 0.45 -9.14 -14.47
C LYS A 166 0.86 -7.69 -14.25
N SER A 167 0.66 -6.85 -15.27
CA SER A 167 0.66 -5.41 -15.06
C SER A 167 -0.53 -4.97 -14.19
N PRO A 168 -0.43 -3.83 -13.49
CA PRO A 168 -1.57 -3.25 -12.75
C PRO A 168 -2.85 -3.14 -13.59
N ARG A 169 -2.72 -2.74 -14.86
CA ARG A 169 -3.85 -2.59 -15.79
C ARG A 169 -4.48 -3.93 -16.14
N GLU A 170 -3.68 -4.95 -16.43
CA GLU A 170 -4.19 -6.30 -16.73
C GLU A 170 -4.91 -6.90 -15.53
N ALA A 171 -4.31 -6.85 -14.34
CA ALA A 171 -4.93 -7.35 -13.11
C ALA A 171 -6.24 -6.63 -12.79
N TYR A 172 -6.28 -5.30 -12.98
CA TYR A 172 -7.50 -4.51 -12.83
C TYR A 172 -8.58 -4.92 -13.84
N ASN A 173 -8.23 -5.02 -15.12
CA ASN A 173 -9.17 -5.36 -16.19
C ASN A 173 -9.79 -6.75 -16.00
N THR A 174 -9.05 -7.72 -15.44
CA THR A 174 -9.56 -9.06 -15.13
C THR A 174 -10.81 -9.04 -14.24
N LEU A 175 -10.94 -8.07 -13.34
CA LEU A 175 -12.10 -7.92 -12.44
C LEU A 175 -13.43 -7.65 -13.14
N PHE A 176 -13.38 -7.24 -14.41
CA PHE A 176 -14.57 -6.84 -15.19
C PHE A 176 -14.91 -7.84 -16.29
N MET A 177 -14.09 -8.88 -16.50
CA MET A 177 -14.34 -9.90 -17.52
C MET A 177 -15.60 -10.73 -17.23
N GLY A 178 -15.96 -10.91 -15.96
CA GLY A 178 -17.18 -11.59 -15.51
C GLY A 178 -18.43 -10.69 -15.44
N GLY A 179 -18.31 -9.40 -15.76
CA GLY A 179 -19.38 -8.42 -15.72
C GLY A 179 -18.96 -7.07 -15.14
N GLU A 180 -19.59 -5.99 -15.61
CA GLU A 180 -19.25 -4.62 -15.24
C GLU A 180 -19.92 -4.19 -13.92
N ILE A 181 -19.37 -4.60 -12.77
CA ILE A 181 -19.70 -3.92 -11.50
C ILE A 181 -18.56 -2.97 -11.12
N PRO A 182 -18.85 -1.66 -10.97
CA PRO A 182 -17.88 -0.69 -10.48
C PRO A 182 -17.27 -1.10 -9.14
N ILE A 183 -15.96 -0.89 -9.01
CA ILE A 183 -15.25 -1.01 -7.73
C ILE A 183 -15.32 0.33 -7.03
N LYS A 184 -15.82 0.36 -5.80
CA LYS A 184 -15.92 1.60 -5.02
C LYS A 184 -14.53 2.19 -4.76
N PRO A 185 -14.29 3.45 -5.13
CA PRO A 185 -13.03 4.14 -4.81
C PRO A 185 -12.84 4.29 -3.30
N PHE A 186 -11.58 4.22 -2.86
CA PHE A 186 -11.23 4.39 -1.45
C PHE A 186 -11.21 5.87 -1.08
N ARG A 187 -11.85 6.21 0.04
CA ARG A 187 -11.88 7.56 0.62
C ARG A 187 -10.88 7.71 1.76
N ASP A 188 -10.67 8.93 2.22
CA ASP A 188 -9.85 9.22 3.38
C ASP A 188 -10.61 9.13 4.71
N ALA A 189 -9.88 9.29 5.81
CA ALA A 189 -10.36 9.21 7.18
C ALA A 189 -11.00 10.52 7.71
N SER A 190 -11.31 11.49 6.85
CA SER A 190 -11.96 12.73 7.26
C SER A 190 -13.42 12.53 7.68
N MET A 191 -13.88 13.38 8.60
CA MET A 191 -15.30 13.50 8.95
C MET A 191 -16.09 14.15 7.80
N GLY A 192 -17.29 13.65 7.53
CA GLY A 192 -18.19 14.19 6.51
C GLY A 192 -18.05 13.56 5.13
N SER A 193 -18.29 14.34 4.08
CA SER A 193 -18.25 13.86 2.69
C SER A 193 -16.84 13.76 2.14
N ALA A 194 -16.55 12.70 1.38
CA ALA A 194 -15.28 12.56 0.70
C ALA A 194 -15.15 13.59 -0.43
N ILE A 195 -14.11 14.44 -0.36
CA ILE A 195 -13.78 15.43 -1.39
C ILE A 195 -12.71 14.93 -2.38
N TYR A 196 -12.16 13.75 -2.11
CA TYR A 196 -11.12 13.10 -2.88
C TYR A 196 -11.23 11.59 -2.68
N SER A 197 -10.89 10.81 -3.70
CA SER A 197 -10.84 9.36 -3.62
C SER A 197 -9.64 8.83 -4.41
N ILE A 198 -9.09 7.69 -4.02
CA ILE A 198 -8.11 6.93 -4.81
C ILE A 198 -8.78 5.67 -5.36
N HIS A 199 -8.43 5.28 -6.58
CA HIS A 199 -9.01 4.11 -7.23
C HIS A 199 -8.16 2.87 -6.97
N LEU A 200 -8.75 1.70 -7.21
CA LEU A 200 -8.04 0.43 -7.13
C LEU A 200 -6.78 0.42 -8.03
N LEU A 201 -6.87 0.97 -9.24
CA LEU A 201 -5.72 1.04 -10.15
C LEU A 201 -4.57 1.91 -9.59
N ASP A 202 -4.88 2.99 -8.86
CA ASP A 202 -3.86 3.80 -8.18
C ASP A 202 -3.10 2.97 -7.14
N CYS A 203 -3.82 2.11 -6.40
CA CYS A 203 -3.24 1.20 -5.42
C CYS A 203 -2.35 0.13 -6.06
N LEU A 204 -2.78 -0.45 -7.19
CA LEU A 204 -2.01 -1.45 -7.93
C LEU A 204 -0.73 -0.86 -8.55
N ASN A 205 -0.81 0.36 -9.10
CA ASN A 205 0.36 1.08 -9.61
C ASN A 205 1.35 1.42 -8.49
N ALA A 206 0.85 1.91 -7.36
CA ALA A 206 1.66 2.19 -6.18
C ALA A 206 2.39 0.94 -5.68
N LEU A 207 1.67 -0.18 -5.56
CA LEU A 207 2.22 -1.46 -5.13
C LEU A 207 3.30 -1.99 -6.09
N LYS A 208 3.04 -1.93 -7.41
CA LYS A 208 4.03 -2.36 -8.42
C LYS A 208 5.29 -1.52 -8.36
N LYS A 209 5.17 -0.20 -8.25
CA LYS A 209 6.31 0.72 -8.10
C LYS A 209 7.08 0.45 -6.81
N ALA A 210 6.39 0.38 -5.67
CA ALA A 210 6.99 0.07 -4.38
C ALA A 210 7.77 -1.25 -4.39
N ALA A 211 7.18 -2.32 -4.95
CA ALA A 211 7.87 -3.60 -5.12
C ALA A 211 9.11 -3.46 -6.01
N SER A 212 9.00 -2.72 -7.13
CA SER A 212 10.14 -2.50 -8.02
C SER A 212 11.28 -1.73 -7.33
N PHE A 213 10.98 -0.78 -6.44
CA PHE A 213 11.98 0.01 -5.71
C PHE A 213 12.57 -0.74 -4.50
N GLY A 214 12.13 -1.97 -4.23
CA GLY A 214 12.55 -2.72 -3.05
C GLY A 214 11.93 -2.22 -1.76
N PHE A 215 10.77 -1.55 -1.80
CA PHE A 215 10.13 -1.03 -0.58
C PHE A 215 9.67 -2.13 0.36
N PHE A 216 9.30 -3.30 -0.15
CA PHE A 216 8.91 -4.45 0.63
C PHE A 216 9.26 -5.73 -0.13
N ASN A 217 9.42 -6.83 0.61
CA ASN A 217 9.62 -8.15 0.04
C ASN A 217 8.94 -9.18 0.94
N PHE A 218 7.87 -9.83 0.48
CA PHE A 218 7.11 -10.79 1.29
C PHE A 218 7.86 -12.09 1.60
N ASN A 219 8.94 -12.41 0.91
CA ASN A 219 9.79 -13.54 1.31
C ASN A 219 10.62 -13.25 2.57
N ASP A 220 10.72 -11.97 2.96
CA ASP A 220 11.59 -11.47 4.02
C ASP A 220 10.85 -10.51 4.97
N PHE A 221 9.51 -10.52 4.94
CA PHE A 221 8.67 -9.55 5.65
C PHE A 221 8.30 -10.05 7.05
N ASP A 222 8.72 -9.32 8.09
CA ASP A 222 8.35 -9.56 9.47
C ASP A 222 6.95 -9.03 9.78
N VAL A 223 5.93 -9.83 9.46
CA VAL A 223 4.53 -9.48 9.75
C VAL A 223 4.27 -9.34 11.25
N VAL A 224 5.01 -10.07 12.10
CA VAL A 224 4.83 -10.02 13.55
C VAL A 224 5.26 -8.67 14.10
N GLU A 225 6.39 -8.13 13.63
CA GLU A 225 6.79 -6.77 13.97
C GLU A 225 5.80 -5.73 13.45
N TYR A 226 5.35 -5.86 12.19
CA TYR A 226 4.37 -4.93 11.62
C TYR A 226 3.12 -4.84 12.50
N GLU A 227 2.51 -5.98 12.82
CA GLU A 227 1.25 -6.04 13.58
C GLU A 227 1.45 -5.65 15.06
N LYS A 228 2.62 -5.95 15.63
CA LYS A 228 2.95 -5.49 16.98
C LYS A 228 2.92 -3.97 17.03
N TYR A 229 3.61 -3.30 16.12
CA TYR A 229 3.85 -1.87 16.22
C TYR A 229 2.77 -1.00 15.57
N GLU A 230 1.91 -1.53 14.70
CA GLU A 230 0.72 -0.80 14.25
C GLU A 230 -0.28 -0.56 15.40
N ASP A 231 -0.27 -1.41 16.42
CA ASP A 231 -1.14 -1.31 17.59
C ASP A 231 -0.87 -0.04 18.40
N MET A 232 -1.95 0.67 18.74
CA MET A 232 -1.92 1.85 19.60
C MET A 232 -1.24 1.59 20.95
N ARG A 233 -1.39 0.38 21.51
CA ARG A 233 -0.77 -0.03 22.78
C ARG A 233 0.75 -0.12 22.71
N ASN A 234 1.31 -0.31 21.52
CA ASN A 234 2.74 -0.48 21.28
C ASN A 234 3.37 0.71 20.54
N GLY A 235 2.66 1.84 20.47
CA GLY A 235 3.17 3.09 19.92
C GLY A 235 2.58 3.51 18.56
N ALA A 236 1.75 2.69 17.91
CA ALA A 236 1.12 2.98 16.62
C ALA A 236 2.10 3.61 15.60
N LEU A 237 3.11 2.85 15.19
CA LEU A 237 4.14 3.24 14.24
C LEU A 237 4.21 2.29 13.04
N ASN A 238 4.54 2.83 11.87
CA ASN A 238 4.76 2.04 10.67
C ASN A 238 5.92 2.60 9.83
N TRP A 239 6.72 1.70 9.28
CA TRP A 239 7.68 2.03 8.23
C TRP A 239 6.96 2.36 6.92
N MET A 240 7.40 3.45 6.28
CA MET A 240 6.80 3.99 5.06
C MET A 240 7.76 3.91 3.87
N VAL A 241 9.05 4.09 4.13
CA VAL A 241 10.14 3.97 3.16
C VAL A 241 11.29 3.25 3.86
N PRO A 242 11.86 2.18 3.28
CA PRO A 242 12.92 1.40 3.93
C PRO A 242 14.07 2.29 4.34
N GLN A 243 14.50 2.11 5.58
CA GLN A 243 15.64 2.80 6.18
C GLN A 243 15.58 4.34 6.06
N LYS A 244 14.39 4.91 5.81
CA LYS A 244 14.25 6.34 5.60
C LYS A 244 13.13 7.00 6.39
N PHE A 245 11.92 6.44 6.36
CA PHE A 245 10.79 7.05 7.06
C PHE A 245 10.00 6.06 7.91
N LEU A 246 9.87 6.43 9.18
CA LEU A 246 8.98 5.81 10.14
C LEU A 246 7.92 6.85 10.53
N ALA A 247 6.64 6.52 10.34
CA ALA A 247 5.53 7.38 10.77
C ALA A 247 4.95 6.85 12.07
N PHE A 248 4.67 7.72 13.04
CA PHE A 248 4.14 7.29 14.34
C PHE A 248 3.18 8.30 14.96
N VAL A 249 2.39 7.85 15.94
CA VAL A 249 1.52 8.72 16.75
C VAL A 249 2.38 9.67 17.60
N GLY A 250 1.89 10.89 17.85
CA GLY A 250 2.65 11.87 18.60
C GLY A 250 2.77 11.48 20.07
N PRO A 251 4.00 11.44 20.64
CA PRO A 251 4.16 11.20 22.07
C PRO A 251 3.53 12.29 22.92
N SER A 252 3.19 11.96 24.16
CA SER A 252 2.71 12.92 25.15
C SER A 252 3.20 12.55 26.54
N THR A 253 3.45 13.57 27.35
CA THR A 253 3.77 13.45 28.79
C THR A 253 2.64 13.99 29.67
N GLU A 254 1.52 14.39 29.04
CA GLU A 254 0.36 14.91 29.76
C GLU A 254 -0.36 13.77 30.53
N PRO A 255 -0.67 13.95 31.83
CA PRO A 255 -1.40 12.94 32.59
C PRO A 255 -2.77 12.60 31.99
N GLY A 256 -3.14 11.31 32.00
CA GLY A 256 -4.46 10.84 31.54
C GLY A 256 -4.65 10.79 30.02
N THR A 257 -3.60 11.08 29.25
CA THR A 257 -3.63 10.95 27.79
C THR A 257 -3.50 9.48 27.35
N PRO A 258 -4.16 9.05 26.25
CA PRO A 258 -3.97 7.69 25.71
C PRO A 258 -2.67 7.55 24.90
N TYR A 259 -1.88 8.61 24.78
CA TYR A 259 -0.61 8.62 24.03
C TYR A 259 0.56 8.23 24.92
N HIS A 260 1.56 7.59 24.32
CA HIS A 260 2.75 7.14 25.04
C HIS A 260 3.78 8.26 25.23
N PRO A 261 4.58 8.23 26.29
CA PRO A 261 5.73 9.12 26.43
C PRO A 261 6.84 8.75 25.43
N PRO A 262 7.79 9.66 25.14
CA PRO A 262 8.91 9.40 24.23
C PRO A 262 9.69 8.11 24.53
N GLU A 263 9.84 7.74 25.80
CA GLU A 263 10.57 6.57 26.28
C GLU A 263 10.06 5.26 25.69
N CYS A 264 8.76 5.14 25.40
CA CYS A 264 8.19 3.95 24.78
C CYS A 264 8.70 3.69 23.36
N TYR A 265 9.30 4.70 22.72
CA TYR A 265 9.82 4.62 21.35
C TYR A 265 11.34 4.47 21.28
N ILE A 266 12.07 4.87 22.33
CA ILE A 266 13.52 5.03 22.31
C ILE A 266 14.21 3.71 21.93
N ASP A 267 13.89 2.60 22.61
CA ASP A 267 14.53 1.31 22.34
C ASP A 267 14.34 0.87 20.89
N TYR A 268 13.11 1.02 20.37
CA TYR A 268 12.81 0.69 18.98
C TYR A 268 13.57 1.60 18.01
N PHE A 269 13.67 2.90 18.32
CA PHE A 269 14.36 3.88 17.49
C PHE A 269 15.86 3.62 17.45
N LEU A 270 16.49 3.35 18.59
CA LEU A 270 17.92 3.03 18.67
C LEU A 270 18.24 1.70 17.96
N GLN A 271 17.45 0.65 18.18
CA GLN A 271 17.61 -0.65 17.51
C GLN A 271 17.47 -0.56 15.99
N ASN A 272 16.70 0.42 15.50
CA ASN A 272 16.50 0.67 14.08
C ASN A 272 17.30 1.87 13.56
N GLU A 273 18.27 2.35 14.34
CA GLU A 273 19.21 3.42 13.95
C GLU A 273 18.53 4.72 13.52
N VAL A 274 17.36 5.03 14.08
CA VAL A 274 16.66 6.30 13.83
C VAL A 274 17.55 7.45 14.27
N THR A 275 17.91 8.32 13.32
CA THR A 275 18.85 9.43 13.55
C THR A 275 18.15 10.71 13.97
N ALA A 276 16.90 10.89 13.54
CA ALA A 276 16.16 12.13 13.79
C ALA A 276 14.67 11.90 14.02
N VAL A 277 14.08 12.74 14.87
CA VAL A 277 12.63 12.88 15.08
C VAL A 277 12.17 14.24 14.57
N VAL A 278 11.10 14.25 13.77
CA VAL A 278 10.44 15.46 13.29
C VAL A 278 9.05 15.56 13.91
N ARG A 279 8.82 16.63 14.69
CA ARG A 279 7.53 16.94 15.30
C ARG A 279 6.78 18.00 14.50
N LEU A 280 5.56 17.66 14.09
CA LEU A 280 4.72 18.53 13.23
C LEU A 280 3.56 19.20 13.99
N ASN A 281 3.35 18.87 15.27
CA ASN A 281 2.25 19.35 16.10
C ASN A 281 2.73 20.19 17.29
N LYS A 282 1.76 20.74 18.04
CA LYS A 282 2.01 21.43 19.31
C LYS A 282 2.82 20.52 20.24
N LYS A 283 3.76 21.10 20.98
CA LYS A 283 4.60 20.39 21.95
C LYS A 283 3.72 19.76 23.04
N ALA A 284 3.80 18.44 23.19
CA ALA A 284 3.16 17.65 24.26
C ALA A 284 4.20 16.88 25.10
N TYR A 285 5.49 17.04 24.77
CA TYR A 285 6.64 16.45 25.45
C TYR A 285 7.88 17.34 25.21
N ASN A 286 8.92 17.21 26.04
CA ASN A 286 10.19 17.91 25.84
C ASN A 286 11.06 17.17 24.81
N ALA A 287 11.60 17.88 23.82
CA ALA A 287 12.51 17.32 22.83
C ALA A 287 13.77 16.67 23.44
N SER A 288 14.19 17.13 24.63
CA SER A 288 15.37 16.61 25.33
C SER A 288 15.31 15.10 25.57
N ARG A 289 14.09 14.56 25.72
CA ARG A 289 13.80 13.13 25.89
C ARG A 289 14.36 12.25 24.75
N PHE A 290 14.48 12.81 23.53
CA PHE A 290 15.13 12.14 22.40
C PHE A 290 16.59 12.56 22.24
N THR A 291 16.91 13.84 22.43
CA THR A 291 18.29 14.33 22.19
C THR A 291 19.30 13.82 23.22
N GLU A 292 18.88 13.57 24.45
CA GLU A 292 19.73 13.00 25.52
C GLU A 292 20.20 11.57 25.20
N VAL A 293 19.47 10.84 24.34
CA VAL A 293 19.86 9.50 23.85
C VAL A 293 20.45 9.54 22.44
N GLY A 294 20.87 10.72 21.96
CA GLY A 294 21.55 10.89 20.68
C GLY A 294 20.65 10.98 19.44
N ILE A 295 19.32 11.07 19.61
CA ILE A 295 18.38 11.23 18.50
C ILE A 295 18.10 12.72 18.28
N THR A 296 18.47 13.25 17.11
CA THR A 296 18.29 14.69 16.80
C THR A 296 16.80 15.03 16.70
N HIS A 297 16.39 16.20 17.18
CA HIS A 297 14.97 16.59 17.19
C HIS A 297 14.73 17.89 16.42
N TYR A 298 13.70 17.89 15.56
CA TYR A 298 13.29 19.04 14.74
C TYR A 298 11.82 19.39 14.98
N ASP A 299 11.56 20.67 15.30
CA ASP A 299 10.21 21.23 15.42
C ASP A 299 9.79 21.90 14.12
N MET A 300 8.94 21.23 13.33
CA MET A 300 8.39 21.73 12.07
C MET A 300 6.87 21.92 12.19
N PHE A 301 6.48 22.79 13.14
CA PHE A 301 5.07 22.96 13.52
C PHE A 301 4.17 23.35 12.34
N MET A 302 3.02 22.68 12.25
CA MET A 302 1.92 23.02 11.36
C MET A 302 0.59 22.91 12.11
N PRO A 303 -0.38 23.83 11.91
CA PRO A 303 -1.71 23.69 12.49
C PRO A 303 -2.38 22.39 12.05
N ASP A 304 -3.29 21.86 12.88
CA ASP A 304 -3.96 20.60 12.55
C ASP A 304 -4.94 20.76 11.39
N GLY A 305 -5.07 19.72 10.56
CA GLY A 305 -5.93 19.73 9.37
C GLY A 305 -5.46 20.61 8.20
N THR A 306 -4.39 21.41 8.35
CA THR A 306 -3.88 22.24 7.25
C THR A 306 -2.96 21.47 6.32
N VAL A 307 -2.65 22.08 5.17
CA VAL A 307 -1.63 21.59 4.23
C VAL A 307 -0.24 22.08 4.66
N PRO A 308 0.85 21.37 4.34
CA PRO A 308 2.19 21.84 4.65
C PRO A 308 2.54 23.18 3.97
N PRO A 309 2.94 24.21 4.73
CA PRO A 309 3.48 25.44 4.15
C PRO A 309 4.73 25.15 3.32
N LYS A 310 4.95 25.90 2.23
CA LYS A 310 6.12 25.73 1.34
C LYS A 310 7.45 25.73 2.11
N ARG A 311 7.57 26.58 3.14
CA ARG A 311 8.76 26.62 4.02
C ARG A 311 9.00 25.26 4.71
N ILE A 312 7.96 24.70 5.34
CA ILE A 312 8.04 23.40 6.04
C ILE A 312 8.31 22.26 5.06
N LEU A 313 7.67 22.26 3.90
CA LEU A 313 7.96 21.28 2.85
C LEU A 313 9.44 21.30 2.44
N ASN A 314 9.97 22.49 2.14
CA ASN A 314 11.37 22.64 1.74
C ASN A 314 12.34 22.23 2.86
N GLU A 315 12.03 22.63 4.10
CA GLU A 315 12.82 22.28 5.29
C GLU A 315 12.85 20.76 5.50
N PHE A 316 11.70 20.10 5.40
CA PHE A 316 11.58 18.64 5.52
C PHE A 316 12.33 17.90 4.41
N LEU A 317 12.18 18.34 3.15
CA LEU A 317 12.89 17.72 2.03
C LEU A 317 14.41 17.89 2.15
N ASN A 318 14.88 19.08 2.52
CA ASN A 318 16.30 19.32 2.75
C ASN A 318 16.84 18.47 3.90
N LEU A 319 16.12 18.38 5.03
CA LEU A 319 16.49 17.49 6.13
C LEU A 319 16.57 16.04 5.63
N SER A 320 15.57 15.59 4.88
CA SER A 320 15.50 14.24 4.33
C SER A 320 16.65 13.92 3.39
N GLU A 321 17.08 14.87 2.57
CA GLU A 321 18.19 14.68 1.63
C GLU A 321 19.57 14.63 2.33
N ASN A 322 19.72 15.33 3.46
CA ASN A 322 20.99 15.46 4.16
C ASN A 322 21.14 14.53 5.37
N THR A 323 20.10 13.80 5.75
CA THR A 323 20.17 12.82 6.85
C THR A 323 20.53 11.44 6.31
N SER A 324 21.61 10.84 6.82
CA SER A 324 22.08 9.52 6.39
C SER A 324 21.19 8.37 6.85
N GLY A 325 20.53 8.50 8.00
CA GLY A 325 19.69 7.46 8.59
C GLY A 325 18.17 7.71 8.51
N PRO A 326 17.39 6.79 9.09
CA PRO A 326 15.95 6.92 9.23
C PRO A 326 15.51 8.15 10.02
N ILE A 327 14.44 8.77 9.55
CA ILE A 327 13.75 9.88 10.20
C ILE A 327 12.39 9.39 10.68
N ALA A 328 12.14 9.49 11.98
CA ALA A 328 10.83 9.25 12.58
C ALA A 328 10.00 10.55 12.55
N VAL A 329 8.82 10.52 11.94
CA VAL A 329 7.99 11.70 11.70
C VAL A 329 6.65 11.52 12.38
N HIS A 330 6.22 12.49 13.20
CA HIS A 330 4.92 12.46 13.83
C HIS A 330 4.20 13.81 13.80
N CYS A 331 2.87 13.73 13.86
CA CYS A 331 2.01 14.86 14.19
C CYS A 331 1.23 14.51 15.46
N LYS A 332 -0.09 14.73 15.51
CA LYS A 332 -0.93 14.19 16.59
C LYS A 332 -1.19 12.69 16.39
N ALA A 333 -1.85 12.32 15.30
CA ALA A 333 -2.17 10.92 14.97
C ALA A 333 -1.09 10.21 14.13
N GLY A 334 -0.14 10.96 13.57
CA GLY A 334 0.82 10.42 12.61
C GLY A 334 0.21 10.06 11.25
N LEU A 335 -0.87 10.73 10.85
CA LEU A 335 -1.64 10.40 9.62
C LEU A 335 -1.63 11.53 8.58
N GLY A 336 -2.32 12.64 8.85
CA GLY A 336 -2.50 13.71 7.86
C GLY A 336 -1.21 14.45 7.50
N ARG A 337 -0.74 15.33 8.40
CA ARG A 337 0.50 16.13 8.22
C ARG A 337 1.74 15.26 7.94
N THR A 338 1.91 14.20 8.71
CA THR A 338 2.99 13.21 8.56
C THR A 338 2.95 12.56 7.18
N GLY A 339 1.81 11.98 6.80
CA GLY A 339 1.65 11.35 5.49
C GLY A 339 1.83 12.33 4.34
N SER A 340 1.42 13.58 4.48
CA SER A 340 1.56 14.60 3.45
C SER A 340 3.02 14.91 3.12
N LEU A 341 3.88 15.06 4.13
CA LEU A 341 5.31 15.33 3.91
C LEU A 341 6.04 14.11 3.35
N ILE A 342 5.74 12.90 3.85
CA ILE A 342 6.31 11.65 3.32
C ILE A 342 5.83 11.40 1.88
N ALA A 343 4.57 11.69 1.56
CA ALA A 343 4.04 11.58 0.20
C ALA A 343 4.77 12.52 -0.76
N ALA A 344 5.01 13.77 -0.34
CA ALA A 344 5.75 14.73 -1.15
C ALA A 344 7.18 14.23 -1.45
N PHE A 345 7.83 13.58 -0.49
CA PHE A 345 9.12 12.92 -0.73
C PHE A 345 9.01 11.78 -1.76
N LEU A 346 8.00 10.92 -1.66
CA LEU A 346 7.78 9.83 -2.62
C LEU A 346 7.57 10.35 -4.05
N ILE A 347 6.80 11.43 -4.21
CA ILE A 347 6.59 12.08 -5.52
C ILE A 347 7.93 12.60 -6.06
N LYS A 348 8.69 13.33 -5.23
CA LYS A 348 9.96 13.94 -5.63
C LYS A 348 11.03 12.89 -5.98
N HIS A 349 11.23 11.89 -5.14
CA HIS A 349 12.38 10.99 -5.26
C HIS A 349 12.06 9.70 -6.03
N TYR A 350 10.81 9.22 -5.99
CA TYR A 350 10.40 7.94 -6.58
C TYR A 350 9.41 8.06 -7.75
N LYS A 351 9.11 9.30 -8.19
CA LYS A 351 8.29 9.56 -9.39
C LYS A 351 6.92 8.85 -9.30
N MET A 352 6.38 8.77 -8.09
CA MET A 352 5.00 8.37 -7.84
C MET A 352 4.08 9.55 -8.14
N THR A 353 2.91 9.31 -8.71
CA THR A 353 1.84 10.33 -8.73
C THR A 353 1.35 10.58 -7.30
N ALA A 354 0.65 11.68 -7.07
CA ALA A 354 0.04 12.00 -5.79
C ALA A 354 -0.89 10.86 -5.33
N ARG A 355 -1.69 10.31 -6.25
CA ARG A 355 -2.60 9.19 -5.97
C ARG A 355 -1.86 7.92 -5.59
N GLU A 356 -0.79 7.60 -6.31
CA GLU A 356 0.06 6.45 -6.00
C GLU A 356 0.78 6.62 -4.65
N ALA A 357 1.31 7.81 -4.36
CA ALA A 357 1.97 8.10 -3.08
C ALA A 357 0.99 8.01 -1.90
N ILE A 358 -0.22 8.56 -2.05
CA ILE A 358 -1.31 8.42 -1.06
C ILE A 358 -1.66 6.95 -0.87
N ALA A 359 -1.82 6.20 -1.97
CA ALA A 359 -2.15 4.78 -1.91
C ALA A 359 -1.08 3.96 -1.18
N TRP A 360 0.20 4.14 -1.51
CA TRP A 360 1.30 3.45 -0.84
C TRP A 360 1.36 3.74 0.65
N ILE A 361 1.23 5.02 1.02
CA ILE A 361 1.24 5.42 2.43
C ILE A 361 0.02 4.83 3.16
N ARG A 362 -1.16 4.75 2.54
CA ARG A 362 -2.32 4.08 3.17
C ARG A 362 -2.16 2.57 3.28
N ILE A 363 -1.49 1.92 2.33
CA ILE A 363 -1.15 0.49 2.41
C ILE A 363 -0.19 0.23 3.57
N CYS A 364 0.78 1.12 3.81
CA CYS A 364 1.70 1.00 4.94
C CYS A 364 1.03 1.37 6.28
N ARG A 365 0.27 2.46 6.30
CA ARG A 365 -0.38 3.05 7.47
C ARG A 365 -1.76 3.62 7.09
N PRO A 366 -2.84 2.85 7.32
CA PRO A 366 -4.21 3.26 7.01
C PRO A 366 -4.60 4.65 7.54
N GLY A 367 -5.49 5.34 6.82
CA GLY A 367 -5.97 6.68 7.20
C GLY A 367 -5.04 7.85 6.90
N SER A 368 -3.83 7.61 6.36
CA SER A 368 -2.87 8.67 6.05
C SER A 368 -3.30 9.60 4.91
N VAL A 369 -2.87 10.87 5.00
CA VAL A 369 -3.24 12.01 4.13
C VAL A 369 -4.76 12.29 4.14
N ILE A 370 -5.16 13.39 4.79
CA ILE A 370 -6.55 13.64 5.18
C ILE A 370 -7.08 14.95 4.58
N GLY A 371 -8.32 14.92 4.09
CA GLY A 371 -9.04 16.08 3.58
C GLY A 371 -8.29 16.77 2.43
N HIS A 372 -8.16 18.09 2.53
CA HIS A 372 -7.56 18.95 1.49
C HIS A 372 -6.06 18.68 1.23
N GLN A 373 -5.38 17.94 2.10
CA GLN A 373 -4.00 17.52 1.90
C GLN A 373 -3.82 16.64 0.65
N GLN A 374 -4.88 15.91 0.27
CA GLN A 374 -4.87 15.06 -0.92
C GLN A 374 -4.78 15.89 -2.21
N SER A 375 -5.68 16.87 -2.36
CA SER A 375 -5.65 17.81 -3.50
C SER A 375 -4.39 18.67 -3.49
N TRP A 376 -3.86 19.02 -2.32
CA TRP A 376 -2.59 19.74 -2.21
C TRP A 376 -1.42 18.97 -2.83
N LEU A 377 -1.30 17.67 -2.57
CA LEU A 377 -0.27 16.82 -3.20
C LEU A 377 -0.42 16.80 -4.72
N GLU A 378 -1.65 16.65 -5.22
CA GLU A 378 -1.92 16.65 -6.67
C GLU A 378 -1.55 18.00 -7.32
N ASN A 379 -1.82 19.12 -6.63
CA ASN A 379 -1.49 20.46 -7.11
C ASN A 379 0.02 20.73 -7.20
N ILE A 380 0.82 20.14 -6.30
CA ILE A 380 2.28 20.33 -6.29
C ILE A 380 3.06 19.20 -6.98
N GLU A 381 2.38 18.17 -7.48
CA GLU A 381 2.99 16.96 -8.03
C GLU A 381 4.04 17.27 -9.10
N LYS A 382 3.68 18.08 -10.10
CA LYS A 382 4.58 18.46 -11.20
C LYS A 382 5.81 19.22 -10.70
N ILE A 383 5.64 20.09 -9.71
CA ILE A 383 6.74 20.86 -9.12
C ILE A 383 7.72 19.91 -8.42
N LEU A 384 7.19 18.95 -7.65
CA LEU A 384 8.00 17.96 -6.96
C LEU A 384 8.71 17.01 -7.93
N MET A 385 8.04 16.54 -8.98
CA MET A 385 8.65 15.69 -10.00
C MET A 385 9.81 16.39 -10.71
N ASN A 386 9.63 17.66 -11.10
CA ASN A 386 10.68 18.45 -11.75
C ASN A 386 11.86 18.70 -10.80
N ALA A 387 11.60 19.10 -9.56
CA ALA A 387 12.64 19.28 -8.53
C ALA A 387 13.37 17.96 -8.24
N GLY A 388 12.65 16.84 -8.29
CA GLY A 388 13.18 15.49 -8.17
C GLY A 388 14.13 15.11 -9.31
N GLN A 389 13.76 15.43 -10.56
CA GLN A 389 14.61 15.20 -11.72
C GLN A 389 15.90 16.02 -11.64
N GLN A 390 15.79 17.31 -11.29
CA GLN A 390 16.95 18.20 -11.13
C GLN A 390 17.88 17.73 -10.01
N TYR A 391 17.32 17.33 -8.87
CA TYR A 391 18.09 16.74 -7.78
C TYR A 391 18.89 15.54 -8.28
N LYS A 392 18.24 14.63 -9.01
CA LYS A 392 18.90 13.40 -9.46
C LYS A 392 19.96 13.64 -10.53
N LEU A 393 19.72 14.56 -11.47
CA LEU A 393 20.75 15.03 -12.41
C LEU A 393 21.98 15.59 -11.67
N LYS A 394 21.77 16.41 -10.64
CA LYS A 394 22.85 17.04 -9.88
C LYS A 394 23.70 16.03 -9.11
N TYR A 395 23.08 15.05 -8.45
CA TYR A 395 23.79 14.15 -7.51
C TYR A 395 24.14 12.77 -8.09
N TYR A 396 23.46 12.33 -9.16
CA TYR A 396 23.67 11.01 -9.78
C TYR A 396 23.99 11.07 -11.27
N GLY A 397 23.95 12.26 -11.90
CA GLY A 397 24.19 12.42 -13.34
C GLY A 397 23.06 11.93 -14.26
N ASP A 398 21.98 11.38 -13.70
CA ASP A 398 20.81 10.87 -14.42
C ASP A 398 19.53 11.38 -13.74
N GLY A 399 18.67 12.06 -14.49
CA GLY A 399 17.41 12.60 -13.98
C GLY A 399 16.30 11.56 -13.82
N ASP A 400 16.44 10.41 -14.47
CA ASP A 400 15.43 9.34 -14.49
C ASP A 400 15.81 8.15 -13.60
N ILE A 401 17.00 8.13 -13.01
CA ILE A 401 17.40 7.12 -12.02
C ILE A 401 16.36 7.03 -10.89
N ILE A 402 16.03 5.84 -10.46
CA ILE A 402 15.26 5.61 -9.23
C ILE A 402 16.12 4.80 -8.28
N LEU A 403 16.20 5.24 -7.03
CA LEU A 403 16.96 4.53 -6.01
C LEU A 403 16.23 3.23 -5.63
N HIS A 404 16.99 2.15 -5.54
CA HIS A 404 16.49 0.85 -5.11
C HIS A 404 17.03 0.52 -3.72
N HIS A 405 16.18 -0.07 -2.88
CA HIS A 405 16.54 -0.49 -1.53
C HIS A 405 16.99 -1.95 -1.53
N LYS A 406 18.13 -2.23 -0.88
CA LYS A 406 18.63 -3.59 -0.69
C LYS A 406 17.66 -4.42 0.18
N TYR A 407 17.08 -3.79 1.19
CA TYR A 407 16.14 -4.41 2.11
C TYR A 407 14.84 -3.62 2.17
N GLY A 408 13.72 -4.33 2.16
CA GLY A 408 12.41 -3.71 2.34
C GLY A 408 12.16 -3.25 3.78
N ILE A 409 11.02 -2.61 3.99
CA ILE A 409 10.48 -2.37 5.33
C ILE A 409 10.23 -3.72 6.03
N TYR A 410 10.49 -3.78 7.33
CA TYR A 410 10.34 -4.99 8.15
C TYR A 410 11.14 -6.20 7.65
N SER A 411 12.30 -5.99 7.03
CA SER A 411 13.18 -7.05 6.53
C SER A 411 13.81 -7.87 7.66
N LEU A 412 13.58 -9.19 7.68
CA LEU A 412 14.23 -10.11 8.60
C LEU A 412 15.73 -10.22 8.32
N ALA A 413 16.12 -10.26 7.04
CA ALA A 413 17.50 -10.33 6.59
C ALA A 413 18.31 -9.10 7.00
N SER A 414 17.72 -7.90 6.91
CA SER A 414 18.36 -6.66 7.39
C SER A 414 18.66 -6.73 8.89
N LYS A 415 17.70 -7.20 9.70
CA LYS A 415 17.93 -7.36 11.14
C LYS A 415 19.00 -8.40 11.46
N ALA A 416 19.05 -9.49 10.70
CA ALA A 416 20.08 -10.52 10.86
C ALA A 416 21.48 -9.97 10.54
N GLU A 417 21.62 -9.19 9.45
CA GLU A 417 22.89 -8.55 9.08
C GLU A 417 23.38 -7.59 10.17
N LYS A 418 22.48 -6.76 10.74
CA LYS A 418 22.81 -5.85 11.85
C LYS A 418 23.29 -6.57 13.11
N LYS A 419 22.72 -7.75 13.43
CA LYS A 419 23.12 -8.56 14.59
C LYS A 419 24.49 -9.22 14.44
N ILE A 420 24.97 -9.44 13.21
CA ILE A 420 26.28 -10.04 12.92
C ILE A 420 27.37 -8.96 12.88
N SER A 421 27.02 -7.71 12.55
CA SER A 421 27.94 -6.57 12.45
C SER A 421 28.37 -5.84 13.75
N PRO A 422 28.03 -6.21 15.01
CA PRO A 422 28.53 -5.46 16.17
C PRO A 422 30.02 -5.71 16.51
N TYR A 423 30.74 -6.56 15.76
CA TYR A 423 32.11 -7.00 16.11
C TYR A 423 33.24 -6.58 15.16
N THR A 424 33.03 -5.64 14.22
CA THR A 424 34.09 -5.22 13.27
C THR A 424 34.64 -3.82 13.50
N SER A 425 34.52 -3.27 14.71
CA SER A 425 35.15 -1.99 15.06
C SER A 425 35.96 -2.05 16.36
N GLU A 426 36.84 -3.05 16.50
CA GLU A 426 38.01 -2.95 17.37
C GLU A 426 39.19 -3.67 16.71
N GLY A 427 40.29 -2.93 16.48
CA GLY A 427 41.61 -3.53 16.28
C GLY A 427 42.31 -3.25 14.96
N GLU A 428 42.68 -1.99 14.69
CA GLU A 428 44.02 -1.70 14.15
C GLU A 428 44.63 -0.57 14.98
N ASN A 429 45.07 -0.96 16.17
CA ASN A 429 46.10 -0.25 16.91
C ASN A 429 47.44 -0.83 16.43
N THR A 430 48.10 -0.17 15.48
CA THR A 430 49.49 -0.47 15.12
C THR A 430 50.36 0.71 15.55
N GLY A 431 50.84 0.63 16.79
CA GLY A 431 52.06 1.30 17.21
C GLY A 431 53.30 0.47 16.85
N GLY A 432 54.41 1.15 16.55
CA GLY A 432 55.78 0.63 16.38
C GLY A 432 56.15 0.42 14.92
N ASN A 433 57.15 1.08 14.32
CA ASN A 433 58.37 1.73 14.83
C ASN A 433 58.65 3.05 14.11
#